data_AF-A0A150WP94-F1
#
_entry.id   AF-A0A150WP94-F1
#
_cell.length_a   1.000
_cell.length_b   1.000
_cell.length_c   1.000
_cell.angle_alpha   90.00
_cell.angle_beta   90.00
_cell.angle_gamma   90.00
#
_symmetry.space_group_name_H-M   'P 1'
#
loop_
_entity.id
_entity.type
_entity.pdbx_description
1 polymer ?
#
loop_
_entity_poly.entity_id
_entity_poly.type
_entity_poly.pdbx_seq_one_letter_code
_entity_poly.pdbx_strand_id
1 'polypeptide(L)'
;MVALLLAPLAIAGELSLSGRVIAVHRDRLSDFYFIKMQGMSMALQSPPGEVYQCLRQGLNTQELLKFTFDPKTLKISECQPQNLASTTAPDL
;
A
#
# COMPACT_ATOMS: atom_id res chain seq x y z
N MET A 1 33.74 5.53 8.57
CA MET A 1 33.16 4.41 7.79
C MET A 1 31.68 4.70 7.66
N VAL A 2 31.23 5.21 6.52
CA VAL A 2 29.80 5.46 6.26
C VAL A 2 29.24 4.22 5.61
N ALA A 3 28.47 3.43 6.36
CA ALA A 3 27.71 2.32 5.82
C ALA A 3 26.52 2.90 5.04
N LEU A 4 26.70 3.15 3.74
CA LEU A 4 25.58 3.30 2.82
C LEU A 4 24.94 1.91 2.69
N LEU A 5 23.95 1.63 3.52
CA LEU A 5 23.04 0.49 3.34
C LEU A 5 22.22 0.75 2.08
N LEU A 6 22.71 0.29 0.94
CA LEU A 6 21.88 0.03 -0.22
C LEU A 6 20.83 -0.99 0.21
N ALA A 7 19.59 -0.54 0.43
CA ALA A 7 18.47 -1.43 0.63
C ALA A 7 18.42 -2.41 -0.57
N PRO A 8 18.23 -3.72 -0.33
CA PRO A 8 18.23 -4.70 -1.39
C PRO A 8 17.14 -4.37 -2.40
N LEU A 9 17.53 -4.41 -3.67
CA LEU A 9 16.68 -4.22 -4.84
C LEU A 9 15.37 -5.02 -4.69
N ALA A 10 14.26 -4.33 -4.94
CA ALA A 10 12.93 -4.91 -5.04
C ALA A 10 12.98 -6.21 -5.85
N ILE A 11 12.63 -7.29 -5.17
CA ILE A 11 12.61 -8.64 -5.72
C ILE A 11 11.55 -8.62 -6.83
N ALA A 12 11.95 -8.97 -8.05
CA ALA A 12 11.08 -9.00 -9.22
C ALA A 12 9.78 -9.77 -8.92
N GLY A 13 8.66 -9.04 -8.84
CA GLY A 13 7.35 -9.65 -8.60
C GLY A 13 6.30 -8.70 -8.02
N GLU A 14 6.69 -7.64 -7.33
CA GLU A 14 5.72 -6.73 -6.70
C GLU A 14 5.22 -5.63 -7.64
N LEU A 15 3.96 -5.22 -7.46
CA LEU A 15 3.33 -4.12 -8.19
C LEU A 15 3.01 -2.98 -7.24
N SER A 16 3.41 -1.76 -7.59
CA SER A 16 3.03 -0.55 -6.88
C SER A 16 1.91 0.19 -7.62
N LEU A 17 0.82 0.48 -6.92
CA LEU A 17 -0.33 1.23 -7.44
C LEU A 17 -0.68 2.38 -6.52
N SER A 18 -1.51 3.31 -7.02
CA SER A 18 -2.12 4.37 -6.22
C SER A 18 -3.63 4.24 -6.25
N GLY A 19 -4.29 4.33 -5.11
CA GLY A 19 -5.73 4.10 -5.01
C GLY A 19 -6.31 4.49 -3.64
N ARG A 20 -7.63 4.60 -3.59
CA ARG A 20 -8.38 4.88 -2.35
C ARG A 20 -8.90 3.58 -1.76
N VAL A 21 -8.80 3.45 -0.45
CA VAL A 21 -9.38 2.31 0.28
C VAL A 21 -10.87 2.58 0.46
N ILE A 22 -11.72 1.61 0.10
CA ILE A 22 -13.18 1.73 0.21
C ILE A 22 -13.79 0.78 1.23
N ALA A 23 -13.09 -0.28 1.60
CA ALA A 23 -13.51 -1.18 2.67
C ALA A 23 -12.32 -1.93 3.26
N VAL A 24 -12.42 -2.24 4.54
CA VAL A 24 -11.47 -3.10 5.27
C VAL A 24 -12.26 -4.09 6.12
N HIS A 25 -11.98 -5.38 5.96
CA HIS A 25 -12.64 -6.46 6.69
C HIS A 25 -11.61 -7.38 7.33
N ARG A 26 -11.80 -7.74 8.60
CA ARG A 26 -10.99 -8.76 9.25
C ARG A 26 -11.41 -10.13 8.75
N ASP A 27 -10.45 -10.96 8.35
CA ASP A 27 -10.71 -12.38 8.11
C ASP A 27 -11.01 -13.08 9.45
N ARG A 28 -12.03 -13.93 9.49
CA ARG A 28 -12.38 -14.69 10.70
C ARG A 28 -11.54 -15.96 10.86
N LEU A 29 -10.92 -16.42 9.77
CA LEU A 29 -10.17 -17.66 9.71
C LEU A 29 -8.64 -17.45 9.74
N SER A 30 -8.19 -16.20 9.60
CA SER A 30 -6.78 -15.83 9.64
C SER A 30 -6.59 -14.49 10.33
N ASP A 31 -5.34 -14.16 10.70
CA ASP A 31 -5.02 -12.85 11.27
C ASP A 31 -4.87 -11.74 10.22
N PHE A 32 -5.25 -11.99 8.95
CA PHE A 32 -5.18 -10.99 7.89
C PHE A 32 -6.44 -10.13 7.78
N TYR A 33 -6.28 -8.98 7.14
CA TYR A 33 -7.37 -8.09 6.76
C TYR A 33 -7.51 -8.06 5.23
N PHE A 34 -8.73 -8.19 4.74
CA PHE A 34 -9.09 -7.96 3.36
C PHE A 34 -9.33 -6.47 3.11
N ILE A 35 -8.67 -5.94 2.08
CA ILE A 35 -8.61 -4.53 1.74
C ILE A 35 -9.19 -4.38 0.34
N LYS A 36 -10.26 -3.60 0.21
CA LYS A 36 -10.86 -3.29 -1.09
C LYS A 36 -10.44 -1.90 -1.53
N MET A 37 -9.80 -1.84 -2.69
CA MET A 37 -9.40 -0.58 -3.32
C MET A 37 -10.43 -0.14 -4.35
N GLN A 38 -10.64 1.16 -4.49
CA GLN A 38 -11.47 1.73 -5.53
C GLN A 38 -10.93 1.34 -6.92
N GLY A 39 -11.78 0.83 -7.80
CA GLY A 39 -11.40 0.45 -9.16
C GLY A 39 -10.69 -0.90 -9.29
N MET A 40 -10.40 -1.59 -8.18
CA MET A 40 -9.88 -2.97 -8.21
C MET A 40 -11.03 -3.96 -7.98
N SER A 41 -11.13 -4.97 -8.85
CA SER A 41 -12.10 -6.06 -8.71
C SER A 41 -11.73 -7.03 -7.59
N MET A 42 -10.43 -7.16 -7.30
CA MET A 42 -9.89 -8.09 -6.31
C MET A 42 -9.68 -7.40 -4.97
N ALA A 43 -9.93 -8.12 -3.87
CA ALA A 43 -9.49 -7.70 -2.55
C ALA A 43 -8.04 -8.11 -2.33
N LEU A 44 -7.27 -7.20 -1.74
CA LEU A 44 -5.90 -7.46 -1.31
C LEU A 44 -5.88 -7.86 0.17
N GLN A 45 -4.77 -8.41 0.64
CA GLN A 45 -4.58 -8.84 2.01
C GLN A 45 -3.51 -8.01 2.70
N SER A 46 -3.72 -7.64 3.95
CA SER A 46 -2.72 -6.95 4.77
C SER A 46 -2.59 -7.64 6.15
N PRO A 47 -1.36 -7.95 6.61
CA PRO A 47 -1.14 -8.40 7.97
C PRO A 47 -1.44 -7.27 8.99
N PRO A 48 -1.67 -7.60 10.26
CA PRO A 48 -1.76 -6.58 11.30
C PRO A 48 -0.40 -5.86 11.41
N GLY A 49 -0.42 -4.55 11.66
CA GLY A 49 0.79 -3.75 11.80
C GLY A 49 0.68 -2.41 11.06
N GLU A 50 1.82 -1.82 10.75
CA GLU A 50 1.92 -0.47 10.17
C GLU A 50 1.25 -0.36 8.79
N VAL A 51 1.42 -1.37 7.93
CA VAL A 51 0.78 -1.42 6.61
C VAL A 51 -0.75 -1.34 6.75
N TYR A 52 -1.32 -2.17 7.64
CA TYR A 52 -2.76 -2.13 7.92
C TYR A 52 -3.20 -0.79 8.51
N GLN A 53 -2.42 -0.20 9.42
CA GLN A 53 -2.76 1.11 10.01
C GLN A 53 -2.80 2.21 8.95
N CYS A 54 -1.84 2.24 8.02
CA CYS A 54 -1.84 3.16 6.88
C CYS A 54 -3.09 3.00 6.00
N LEU A 55 -3.47 1.76 5.67
CA LEU A 55 -4.66 1.48 4.86
C LEU A 55 -5.95 1.86 5.59
N ARG A 56 -6.03 1.61 6.90
CA ARG A 56 -7.17 2.01 7.73
C ARG A 56 -7.27 3.52 7.85
N GLN A 57 -6.15 4.23 7.94
CA GLN A 57 -6.12 5.68 7.92
C GLN A 57 -6.66 6.20 6.59
N GLY A 58 -6.18 5.69 5.46
CA GLY A 58 -6.69 6.11 4.15
C GLY A 58 -8.15 5.76 3.91
N LEU A 59 -8.71 4.73 4.54
CA LEU A 59 -10.16 4.50 4.55
C LEU A 59 -10.91 5.64 5.29
N ASN A 60 -10.41 6.05 6.45
CA ASN A 60 -11.04 7.07 7.28
C ASN A 60 -10.92 8.47 6.68
N THR A 61 -9.76 8.80 6.10
CA THR A 61 -9.49 10.10 5.47
C THR A 61 -9.93 10.15 4.01
N GLN A 62 -10.27 9.00 3.43
CA GLN A 62 -10.51 8.79 2.01
C GLN A 62 -9.31 9.22 1.13
N GLU A 63 -8.11 9.39 1.68
CA GLU A 63 -6.95 9.85 0.94
C GLU A 63 -6.49 8.84 -0.13
N LEU A 64 -5.80 9.37 -1.15
CA LEU A 64 -5.13 8.54 -2.14
C LEU A 64 -3.85 7.98 -1.50
N LEU A 65 -3.70 6.65 -1.53
CA LEU A 65 -2.53 5.96 -0.99
C LEU A 65 -1.72 5.36 -2.12
N LYS A 66 -0.39 5.38 -1.99
CA LYS A 66 0.50 4.52 -2.77
C LYS A 66 0.74 3.24 -1.99
N PHE A 67 0.57 2.09 -2.62
CA PHE A 67 0.76 0.79 -1.98
C PHE A 67 1.46 -0.19 -2.93
N THR A 68 2.24 -1.10 -2.36
CA THR A 68 2.96 -2.15 -3.08
C THR A 68 2.40 -3.50 -2.63
N PHE A 69 2.16 -4.40 -3.59
CA PHE A 69 1.65 -5.73 -3.30
C PHE A 69 2.22 -6.79 -4.25
N ASP A 70 2.26 -8.04 -3.79
CA ASP A 70 2.57 -9.19 -4.62
C ASP A 70 1.30 -9.65 -5.36
N PRO A 71 1.24 -9.63 -6.71
CA PRO A 71 0.08 -10.03 -7.48
C PRO A 71 -0.23 -11.54 -7.44
N LYS A 72 0.74 -12.39 -7.06
CA LYS A 72 0.52 -13.83 -6.91
C LYS A 72 -0.19 -14.16 -5.59
N THR A 73 0.20 -13.48 -4.52
CA THR A 73 -0.35 -13.72 -3.18
C THR A 73 -1.42 -12.70 -2.76
N LEU A 74 -1.55 -11.61 -3.51
CA LEU A 74 -2.40 -10.44 -3.25
C LEU A 74 -2.10 -9.74 -1.92
N LYS A 75 -0.89 -9.94 -1.37
CA LYS A 75 -0.48 -9.38 -0.09
C LYS A 75 0.18 -8.02 -0.28
N ILE A 76 -0.29 -7.03 0.47
CA ILE A 76 0.29 -5.69 0.52
C ILE A 76 1.50 -5.73 1.44
N SER A 77 2.65 -5.33 0.91
CA SER A 77 3.93 -5.24 1.62
C SER A 77 4.21 -3.82 2.10
N GLU A 78 3.71 -2.80 1.40
CA GLU A 78 3.98 -1.39 1.72
C GLU A 78 2.74 -0.52 1.52
N CYS A 79 2.62 0.54 2.32
CA CYS A 79 1.58 1.57 2.21
C CYS A 79 2.15 2.92 2.63
N GLN A 80 1.89 3.96 1.83
CA GLN A 80 2.28 5.33 2.12
C GLN A 80 1.16 6.30 1.67
N PRO A 81 0.86 7.35 2.46
CA PRO A 81 0.01 8.44 2.00
C PRO A 81 0.60 9.08 0.75
N GLN A 82 -0.21 9.28 -0.28
CA GLN A 82 0.25 10.02 -1.46
C GLN A 82 0.17 11.51 -1.16
N ASN A 83 1.24 12.04 -0.56
CA ASN A 83 1.38 13.48 -0.39
C ASN A 83 1.50 14.12 -1.78
N LEU A 84 0.53 14.95 -2.17
CA LEU A 84 0.57 15.71 -3.44
C LEU A 84 1.69 16.78 -3.48
N ALA A 85 2.57 16.85 -2.47
CA ALA A 85 3.74 17.73 -2.46
C ALA A 85 4.92 17.14 -3.26
N SER A 86 4.68 16.79 -4.53
CA SER A 86 5.72 16.61 -5.55
C SER A 86 5.13 16.83 -6.94
N THR A 87 4.42 17.95 -7.11
CA THR A 87 4.41 18.65 -8.38
C THR A 87 5.50 19.72 -8.31
N THR A 88 6.75 19.30 -8.43
CA THR A 88 7.75 20.19 -9.05
C THR A 88 7.31 20.29 -10.49
N ALA A 89 6.55 21.32 -10.82
CA ALA A 89 6.43 21.75 -12.21
C ALA A 89 7.85 21.97 -12.74
N PRO A 90 8.26 21.40 -13.89
CA PRO A 90 9.36 22.00 -14.61
C PRO A 90 8.84 23.36 -15.10
N ASP A 91 9.24 24.41 -14.39
CA ASP A 91 9.28 25.77 -14.91
C ASP A 91 10.36 25.75 -16.01
N LEU A 92 9.92 25.74 -17.27
CA LEU A 92 10.61 26.23 -18.49
C LEU A 92 9.81 25.88 -19.76
#